data_AF-A0A5M4B8V5-F1
#
_entry.id   AF-A0A5M4B8V5-F1
#
_cell.length_a   1.000
_cell.length_b   1.000
_cell.length_c   1.000
_cell.angle_alpha   90.00
_cell.angle_beta   90.00
_cell.angle_gamma   90.00
#
_symmetry.space_group_name_H-M   'P 1'
#
loop_
_entity.id
_entity.type
_entity.pdbx_description
1 polymer ?
#
loop_
_entity_poly.entity_id
_entity_poly.type
_entity_poly.pdbx_seq_one_letter_code
_entity_poly.pdbx_strand_id
1 'polypeptide(L)'
;MKEGIKNYASVVKNEIEKIKNNREKAGQIVMEKGIYHFYPEGSYEKELYISNHDQDNPKKVAFYLENLQNVTIDGNGSELIFHGTMIPFVVKNCQNIVLKNFSIDFENPHLRQLEILEVDKENNITIAEIHPKQNYRIENDKLILFGEDYKINPIVAMAFSKDRKLTYQRGDVNFTPRKVSELRPDVLKIEGWQQNPFTEVGERFALRTYHRPAPGIVLDYCKNTRIENVKVHYAWGMGLLAQLSEDITLDKFSVCLKENDSRYFTTQADATHFSACKGIIRSENGLYEGMADDAINVHGTYLKIIERTSGNTVKASYMHPQAWGFLWGEVGDEVQFISSNTMDLVDNKIYKIKSIKAVDKPSEFGAKVFEIVFTEDIPQEINESNPFGIENLTWTPEVIFKNNVVRNNRARGVLFSTPRKVVCEDNLFDHTHGTAILLCGDCNGWYETGACKEVIIKNNKFINALTANYQFTNAVISIYPEIPNLKDQKQYFHSGIVIENNVFEMFDEPILYAKSVDNLIFKNNKVVKNKDFNPFHWNNHKFFFEHVKNVTIKDNSFEKPLTEEDIKINLSNKEDVNWSK
;
A
#
# COMPACT_ATOMS: atom_id res chain seq x y z
N MET A 1 -10.07 0.35 30.57
CA MET A 1 -9.85 1.81 30.69
C MET A 1 -8.80 2.08 31.76
N LYS A 2 -7.80 2.93 31.50
CA LYS A 2 -6.87 3.41 32.54
C LYS A 2 -7.63 4.40 33.44
N GLU A 3 -7.47 4.28 34.76
CA GLU A 3 -8.13 5.15 35.73
C GLU A 3 -7.69 6.61 35.53
N GLY A 4 -8.65 7.56 35.57
CA GLY A 4 -8.37 8.99 35.40
C GLY A 4 -8.28 9.52 33.96
N ILE A 5 -8.29 8.67 32.92
CA ILE A 5 -8.33 9.11 31.53
C ILE A 5 -9.77 9.17 31.02
N LYS A 6 -10.18 10.35 30.53
CA LYS A 6 -11.52 10.55 29.95
C LYS A 6 -11.61 9.92 28.56
N ASN A 7 -12.60 9.06 28.36
CA ASN A 7 -12.96 8.50 27.05
C ASN A 7 -13.89 9.44 26.29
N TYR A 8 -13.49 9.86 25.08
CA TYR A 8 -14.25 10.77 24.22
C TYR A 8 -15.10 10.06 23.14
N ALA A 9 -15.08 8.72 23.07
CA ALA A 9 -15.82 7.96 22.04
C ALA A 9 -17.32 8.30 22.02
N SER A 10 -17.98 8.31 23.18
CA SER A 10 -19.41 8.67 23.25
C SER A 10 -19.67 10.16 23.02
N VAL A 11 -18.70 11.03 23.35
CA VAL A 11 -18.83 12.49 23.12
C VAL A 11 -18.86 12.77 21.62
N VAL A 12 -17.88 12.26 20.87
CA VAL A 12 -17.82 12.48 19.42
C VAL A 12 -19.00 11.83 18.70
N LYS A 13 -19.40 10.62 19.13
CA LYS A 13 -20.60 9.95 18.62
C LYS A 13 -21.83 10.85 18.74
N ASN A 14 -22.06 11.47 19.89
CA ASN A 14 -23.17 12.39 20.09
C ASN A 14 -23.08 13.64 19.20
N GLU A 15 -21.88 14.21 19.00
CA GLU A 15 -21.71 15.36 18.09
C GLU A 15 -21.99 15.01 16.63
N ILE A 16 -21.55 13.82 16.18
CA ILE A 16 -21.84 13.33 14.83
C ILE A 16 -23.35 13.09 14.64
N GLU A 17 -24.04 12.52 15.64
CA GLU A 17 -25.50 12.33 15.57
C GLU A 17 -26.26 13.67 15.54
N LYS A 18 -25.77 14.72 16.22
CA LYS A 18 -26.35 16.07 16.09
C LYS A 18 -26.23 16.61 14.66
N ILE A 19 -25.09 16.41 14.00
CA ILE A 19 -24.90 16.80 12.60
C ILE A 19 -25.85 16.01 11.69
N LYS A 20 -25.98 14.69 11.89
CA LYS A 20 -26.90 13.85 11.12
C LYS A 20 -28.36 14.29 11.24
N ASN A 21 -28.76 14.80 12.41
CA ASN A 21 -30.11 15.30 12.66
C ASN A 21 -30.37 16.71 12.10
N ASN A 22 -29.32 17.42 11.64
CA ASN A 22 -29.43 18.80 11.14
C ASN A 22 -28.81 18.94 9.74
N ARG A 23 -29.32 18.16 8.78
CA ARG A 23 -28.77 18.04 7.42
C ARG A 23 -28.88 19.31 6.56
N GLU A 24 -29.64 20.31 6.98
CA GLU A 24 -29.82 21.56 6.24
C GLU A 24 -28.62 22.51 6.38
N LYS A 25 -27.71 22.27 7.32
CA LYS A 25 -26.53 23.12 7.58
C LYS A 25 -25.24 22.34 7.37
N ALA A 26 -24.20 23.04 6.92
CA ALA A 26 -22.85 22.51 6.94
C ALA A 26 -22.48 22.09 8.37
N GLY A 27 -21.98 20.88 8.53
CA GLY A 27 -21.58 20.33 9.83
C GLY A 27 -20.14 20.71 10.16
N GLN A 28 -19.88 21.09 11.40
CA GLN A 28 -18.51 21.33 11.85
C GLN A 28 -18.28 20.77 13.25
N ILE A 29 -17.19 20.02 13.40
CA ILE A 29 -16.62 19.66 14.70
C ILE A 29 -15.26 20.36 14.79
N VAL A 30 -15.14 21.30 15.73
CA VAL A 30 -13.87 21.96 16.04
C VAL A 30 -13.45 21.54 17.43
N MET A 31 -12.26 20.96 17.54
CA MET A 31 -11.69 20.57 18.83
C MET A 31 -10.91 21.75 19.42
N GLU A 32 -10.97 21.90 20.73
CA GLU A 32 -9.95 22.68 21.44
C GLU A 32 -8.61 21.93 21.31
N LYS A 33 -7.49 22.64 21.19
CA LYS A 33 -6.19 21.96 21.07
C LYS A 33 -5.92 21.14 22.34
N GLY A 34 -5.77 19.83 22.19
CA GLY A 34 -5.53 18.94 23.33
C GLY A 34 -5.18 17.52 22.93
N ILE A 35 -5.15 16.64 23.95
CA ILE A 35 -4.97 15.19 23.78
C ILE A 35 -6.29 14.53 24.12
N TYR A 36 -6.84 13.76 23.17
CA TYR A 36 -8.14 13.11 23.28
C TYR A 36 -7.98 11.60 23.20
N HIS A 37 -8.47 10.88 24.21
CA HIS A 37 -8.41 9.42 24.24
C HIS A 37 -9.74 8.79 23.82
N PHE A 38 -9.67 7.78 22.97
CA PHE A 38 -10.82 7.03 22.47
C PHE A 38 -10.63 5.55 22.75
N TYR A 39 -11.65 4.93 23.33
CA TYR A 39 -11.69 3.50 23.62
C TYR A 39 -12.81 2.81 22.82
N PRO A 40 -12.72 1.49 22.60
CA PRO A 40 -13.80 0.65 22.10
C PRO A 40 -15.14 0.87 22.80
N GLU A 41 -15.12 1.01 24.12
CA GLU A 41 -16.33 1.22 24.89
C GLU A 41 -16.97 2.57 24.51
N GLY A 42 -18.23 2.52 24.08
CA GLY A 42 -18.99 3.71 23.68
C GLY A 42 -18.73 4.20 22.26
N SER A 43 -17.93 3.50 21.46
CA SER A 43 -17.72 3.77 20.04
C SER A 43 -18.92 3.30 19.19
N TYR A 44 -18.81 3.41 17.87
CA TYR A 44 -19.69 2.68 16.95
C TYR A 44 -19.18 1.24 16.79
N GLU A 45 -20.10 0.31 16.54
CA GLU A 45 -19.82 -1.05 16.06
C GLU A 45 -20.54 -1.22 14.73
N LYS A 46 -19.80 -1.59 13.68
CA LYS A 46 -20.28 -1.62 12.30
C LYS A 46 -19.73 -2.84 11.58
N GLU A 47 -20.60 -3.52 10.84
CA GLU A 47 -20.13 -4.44 9.82
C GLU A 47 -19.56 -3.61 8.66
N LEU A 48 -18.28 -3.79 8.35
CA LEU A 48 -17.55 -3.07 7.31
C LEU A 48 -16.67 -4.05 6.54
N TYR A 49 -16.77 -4.00 5.23
CA TYR A 49 -15.87 -4.69 4.32
C TYR A 49 -14.90 -3.67 3.73
N ILE A 50 -13.61 -3.90 3.95
CA ILE A 50 -12.55 -2.92 3.78
C ILE A 50 -11.50 -3.54 2.86
N SER A 51 -11.29 -2.98 1.67
CA SER A 51 -10.35 -3.52 0.69
C SER A 51 -8.92 -3.62 1.27
N ASN A 52 -8.21 -4.66 0.87
CA ASN A 52 -6.84 -5.01 1.27
C ASN A 52 -6.62 -5.13 2.79
N HIS A 53 -7.70 -5.36 3.56
CA HIS A 53 -7.72 -5.57 5.01
C HIS A 53 -8.43 -6.86 5.42
N ASP A 54 -8.27 -7.23 6.69
CA ASP A 54 -8.97 -8.37 7.27
C ASP A 54 -10.48 -8.09 7.36
N GLN A 55 -11.28 -9.07 6.91
CA GLN A 55 -12.74 -8.96 6.80
C GLN A 55 -13.48 -9.43 8.05
N ASP A 56 -12.79 -9.48 9.20
CA ASP A 56 -13.38 -9.74 10.50
C ASP A 56 -14.37 -8.64 10.88
N ASN A 57 -15.50 -9.02 11.46
CA ASN A 57 -16.60 -8.12 11.79
C ASN A 57 -17.22 -8.51 13.14
N PRO A 58 -17.81 -7.55 13.90
CA PRO A 58 -17.93 -6.13 13.58
C PRO A 58 -16.63 -5.32 13.84
N LYS A 59 -16.47 -4.20 13.14
CA LYS A 59 -15.43 -3.20 13.38
C LYS A 59 -15.88 -2.14 14.38
N LYS A 60 -15.00 -1.74 15.28
CA LYS A 60 -15.21 -0.63 16.22
C LYS A 60 -14.68 0.67 15.62
N VAL A 61 -15.45 1.75 15.66
CA VAL A 61 -15.11 3.02 15.01
C VAL A 61 -15.36 4.21 15.94
N ALA A 62 -14.36 5.09 16.11
CA ALA A 62 -14.54 6.33 16.88
C ALA A 62 -15.37 7.36 16.09
N PHE A 63 -14.87 7.80 14.93
CA PHE A 63 -15.51 8.79 14.08
C PHE A 63 -16.18 8.08 12.90
N TYR A 64 -17.49 7.80 13.01
CA TYR A 64 -18.27 7.15 11.96
C TYR A 64 -19.21 8.15 11.28
N LEU A 65 -18.74 8.74 10.18
CA LEU A 65 -19.51 9.67 9.35
C LEU A 65 -20.17 8.88 8.23
N GLU A 66 -21.50 8.96 8.15
CA GLU A 66 -22.27 8.19 7.17
C GLU A 66 -23.42 9.03 6.60
N ASN A 67 -23.53 9.06 5.27
CA ASN A 67 -24.57 9.78 4.54
C ASN A 67 -24.61 11.29 4.87
N LEU A 68 -23.43 11.92 4.95
CA LEU A 68 -23.26 13.33 5.30
C LEU A 68 -22.68 14.13 4.12
N GLN A 69 -23.03 15.43 4.07
CA GLN A 69 -22.51 16.35 3.08
C GLN A 69 -22.03 17.65 3.74
N ASN A 70 -20.94 18.24 3.22
CA ASN A 70 -20.39 19.52 3.66
C ASN A 70 -20.01 19.51 5.15
N VAL A 71 -19.17 18.56 5.56
CA VAL A 71 -18.74 18.41 6.96
C VAL A 71 -17.23 18.66 7.10
N THR A 72 -16.85 19.46 8.09
CA THR A 72 -15.45 19.68 8.46
C THR A 72 -15.18 19.18 9.88
N ILE A 73 -14.15 18.35 10.05
CA ILE A 73 -13.57 18.01 11.35
C ILE A 73 -12.20 18.68 11.44
N ASP A 74 -12.11 19.69 12.32
CA ASP A 74 -10.88 20.43 12.59
C ASP A 74 -10.39 20.10 13.99
N GLY A 75 -9.26 19.40 14.06
CA GLY A 75 -8.64 19.05 15.32
C GLY A 75 -7.85 20.19 15.97
N ASN A 76 -7.64 21.31 15.28
CA ASN A 76 -6.91 22.47 15.80
C ASN A 76 -5.52 22.15 16.39
N GLY A 77 -4.82 21.18 15.78
CA GLY A 77 -3.51 20.68 16.21
C GLY A 77 -3.55 19.69 17.36
N SER A 78 -4.70 19.02 17.57
CA SER A 78 -4.88 18.02 18.65
C SER A 78 -4.26 16.67 18.32
N GLU A 79 -3.94 15.92 19.38
CA GLU A 79 -3.54 14.51 19.31
C GLU A 79 -4.73 13.61 19.66
N LEU A 80 -5.06 12.68 18.77
CA LEU A 80 -6.10 11.69 18.95
C LEU A 80 -5.45 10.34 19.25
N ILE A 81 -5.60 9.88 20.49
CA ILE A 81 -4.97 8.67 21.01
C ILE A 81 -6.01 7.56 21.14
N PHE A 82 -5.83 6.48 20.40
CA PHE A 82 -6.73 5.33 20.37
C PHE A 82 -6.20 4.19 21.22
N HIS A 83 -7.10 3.34 21.72
CA HIS A 83 -6.81 2.19 22.56
C HIS A 83 -7.48 0.94 21.99
N GLY A 84 -6.88 -0.24 22.20
CA GLY A 84 -7.38 -1.50 21.65
C GLY A 84 -7.53 -1.51 20.12
N THR A 85 -8.33 -2.45 19.63
CA THR A 85 -8.57 -2.66 18.19
C THR A 85 -9.75 -1.80 17.73
N MET A 86 -9.46 -0.63 17.16
CA MET A 86 -10.50 0.27 16.62
C MET A 86 -9.99 1.09 15.44
N ILE A 87 -10.91 1.49 14.57
CA ILE A 87 -10.68 2.38 13.43
C ILE A 87 -10.93 3.83 13.90
N PRO A 88 -9.93 4.72 13.79
CA PRO A 88 -10.11 6.14 14.11
C PRO A 88 -11.22 6.80 13.29
N PHE A 89 -11.15 6.76 11.95
CA PHE A 89 -12.13 7.40 11.07
C PHE A 89 -12.67 6.44 10.02
N VAL A 90 -14.00 6.40 9.88
CA VAL A 90 -14.68 5.86 8.71
C VAL A 90 -15.62 6.94 8.18
N VAL A 91 -15.41 7.33 6.93
CA VAL A 91 -16.25 8.25 6.19
C VAL A 91 -16.90 7.45 5.07
N LYS A 92 -18.21 7.22 5.17
CA LYS A 92 -18.98 6.35 4.29
C LYS A 92 -20.11 7.11 3.59
N ASN A 93 -20.26 6.96 2.28
CA ASN A 93 -21.33 7.59 1.50
C ASN A 93 -21.41 9.12 1.75
N CYS A 94 -20.28 9.80 1.81
CA CYS A 94 -20.24 11.23 2.15
C CYS A 94 -19.75 12.08 0.98
N GLN A 95 -20.10 13.37 0.98
CA GLN A 95 -19.67 14.31 -0.05
C GLN A 95 -19.15 15.62 0.55
N ASN A 96 -18.08 16.19 -0.03
CA ASN A 96 -17.48 17.45 0.41
C ASN A 96 -17.07 17.40 1.90
N ILE A 97 -16.15 16.48 2.23
CA ILE A 97 -15.66 16.26 3.59
C ILE A 97 -14.25 16.84 3.73
N VAL A 98 -14.00 17.52 4.85
CA VAL A 98 -12.67 18.04 5.21
C VAL A 98 -12.26 17.49 6.57
N LEU A 99 -11.13 16.79 6.62
CA LEU A 99 -10.48 16.37 7.86
C LEU A 99 -9.16 17.13 7.99
N LYS A 100 -8.95 17.89 9.08
CA LYS A 100 -7.74 18.71 9.18
C LYS A 100 -7.20 18.94 10.57
N ASN A 101 -5.89 19.20 10.63
CA ASN A 101 -5.17 19.65 11.83
C ASN A 101 -5.27 18.70 13.03
N PHE A 102 -4.97 17.41 12.86
CA PHE A 102 -4.84 16.49 14.00
C PHE A 102 -3.81 15.41 13.73
N SER A 103 -3.39 14.71 14.78
CA SER A 103 -2.66 13.47 14.67
C SER A 103 -3.47 12.28 15.18
N ILE A 104 -3.19 11.10 14.63
CA ILE A 104 -3.73 9.79 15.04
C ILE A 104 -2.56 8.98 15.58
N ASP A 105 -2.69 8.44 16.79
CA ASP A 105 -1.76 7.46 17.34
C ASP A 105 -2.47 6.48 18.25
N PHE A 106 -1.79 5.40 18.63
CA PHE A 106 -2.29 4.45 19.62
C PHE A 106 -1.41 4.48 20.85
N GLU A 107 -2.04 4.52 22.03
CA GLU A 107 -1.34 4.50 23.33
C GLU A 107 -0.39 3.30 23.40
N ASN A 108 -0.92 2.13 23.04
CA ASN A 108 -0.16 0.89 22.88
C ASN A 108 -0.26 0.47 21.41
N PRO A 109 0.77 0.71 20.59
CA PRO A 109 0.86 0.13 19.26
C PRO A 109 0.67 -1.39 19.34
N HIS A 110 0.08 -2.01 18.32
CA HIS A 110 -0.14 -3.45 18.35
C HIS A 110 1.15 -4.22 18.05
N LEU A 111 2.07 -3.60 17.30
CA LEU A 111 3.43 -4.08 17.10
C LEU A 111 4.27 -3.82 18.37
N ARG A 112 5.32 -4.63 18.55
CA ARG A 112 6.40 -4.36 19.50
C ARG A 112 7.70 -4.21 18.75
N GLN A 113 8.67 -3.53 19.32
CA GLN A 113 10.03 -3.57 18.83
C GLN A 113 10.96 -4.17 19.88
N LEU A 114 11.91 -4.97 19.43
CA LEU A 114 13.03 -5.43 20.24
C LEU A 114 14.21 -4.49 20.03
N GLU A 115 14.91 -4.10 21.09
CA GLU A 115 16.24 -3.51 21.03
C GLU A 115 17.26 -4.56 21.45
N ILE A 116 18.22 -4.85 20.58
CA ILE A 116 19.21 -5.90 20.84
C ILE A 116 20.25 -5.40 21.84
N LEU A 117 20.38 -6.10 22.97
CA LEU A 117 21.34 -5.79 24.01
C LEU A 117 22.62 -6.64 23.90
N GLU A 118 22.46 -7.94 23.61
CA GLU A 118 23.57 -8.89 23.50
C GLU A 118 23.27 -9.93 22.41
N VAL A 119 24.32 -10.40 21.74
CA VAL A 119 24.25 -11.46 20.72
C VAL A 119 25.37 -12.46 20.96
N ASP A 120 25.00 -13.71 21.24
CA ASP A 120 25.89 -14.86 21.25
C ASP A 120 25.60 -15.70 20.01
N LYS A 121 26.48 -15.57 19.01
CA LYS A 121 26.36 -16.26 17.71
C LYS A 121 26.70 -17.75 17.80
N GLU A 122 27.54 -18.15 18.75
CA GLU A 122 27.97 -19.54 18.91
C GLU A 122 26.83 -20.40 19.46
N ASN A 123 26.09 -19.88 20.45
CA ASN A 123 24.97 -20.58 21.07
C ASN A 123 23.60 -20.21 20.48
N ASN A 124 23.56 -19.31 19.51
CA ASN A 124 22.33 -18.77 18.90
C ASN A 124 21.37 -18.21 19.97
N ILE A 125 21.90 -17.27 20.75
CA ILE A 125 21.17 -16.59 21.82
C ILE A 125 21.22 -15.08 21.56
N THR A 126 20.05 -14.45 21.54
CA THR A 126 19.91 -12.99 21.49
C THR A 126 19.23 -12.51 22.76
N ILE A 127 19.80 -11.51 23.42
CA ILE A 127 19.15 -10.81 24.54
C ILE A 127 18.63 -9.47 24.02
N ALA A 128 17.35 -9.18 24.23
CA ALA A 128 16.73 -7.97 23.73
C ALA A 128 15.72 -7.37 24.73
N GLU A 129 15.66 -6.04 24.78
CA GLU A 129 14.61 -5.31 25.52
C GLU A 129 13.40 -5.09 24.61
N ILE A 130 12.19 -5.36 25.09
CA ILE A 130 10.96 -5.15 24.34
C ILE A 130 10.32 -3.79 24.62
N HIS A 131 9.84 -3.12 23.57
CA HIS A 131 9.22 -1.80 23.63
C HIS A 131 7.89 -1.73 22.83
N PRO A 132 6.88 -0.97 23.30
CA PRO A 132 6.76 -0.44 24.66
C PRO A 132 6.86 -1.56 25.71
N LYS A 133 7.31 -1.17 26.91
CA LYS A 133 7.44 -2.07 28.05
C LYS A 133 6.07 -2.62 28.45
N GLN A 134 6.05 -3.80 29.04
CA GLN A 134 4.85 -4.53 29.45
C GLN A 134 3.97 -5.00 28.27
N ASN A 135 2.75 -5.45 28.57
CA ASN A 135 1.76 -5.89 27.57
C ASN A 135 2.26 -7.03 26.67
N TYR A 136 3.05 -7.93 27.25
CA TYR A 136 3.43 -9.20 26.68
C TYR A 136 3.47 -10.28 27.77
N ARG A 137 3.50 -11.54 27.34
CA ARG A 137 3.78 -12.69 28.19
C ARG A 137 4.45 -13.80 27.40
N ILE A 138 5.10 -14.72 28.08
CA ILE A 138 5.64 -15.93 27.48
C ILE A 138 4.65 -17.08 27.71
N GLU A 139 4.19 -17.72 26.63
CA GLU A 139 3.33 -18.90 26.69
C GLU A 139 3.90 -20.01 25.81
N ASN A 140 4.10 -21.19 26.37
CA ASN A 140 4.64 -22.35 25.65
C ASN A 140 5.89 -21.99 24.82
N ASP A 141 6.85 -21.33 25.48
CA ASP A 141 8.11 -20.85 24.89
C ASP A 141 7.98 -19.79 23.78
N LYS A 142 6.79 -19.18 23.60
CA LYS A 142 6.53 -18.13 22.59
C LYS A 142 6.22 -16.78 23.21
N LEU A 143 6.65 -15.73 22.53
CA LEU A 143 6.27 -14.36 22.86
C LEU A 143 4.83 -14.11 22.41
N ILE A 144 3.99 -13.69 23.34
CA ILE A 144 2.60 -13.31 23.09
C ILE A 144 2.44 -11.85 23.48
N LEU A 145 2.00 -11.03 22.54
CA LEU A 145 1.66 -9.63 22.76
C LEU A 145 0.16 -9.51 23.00
N PHE A 146 -0.25 -8.65 23.92
CA PHE A 146 -1.67 -8.44 24.20
C PHE A 146 -1.99 -6.99 24.54
N GLY A 147 -3.23 -6.61 24.32
CA GLY A 147 -3.80 -5.32 24.74
C GLY A 147 -5.19 -5.49 25.29
N GLU A 148 -6.01 -4.45 25.18
CA GLU A 148 -7.35 -4.39 25.72
C GLU A 148 -8.26 -5.48 25.16
N ASP A 149 -8.17 -5.76 23.85
CA ASP A 149 -9.04 -6.72 23.16
C ASP A 149 -8.32 -7.60 22.12
N TYR A 150 -6.99 -7.59 22.10
CA TYR A 150 -6.20 -8.38 21.17
C TYR A 150 -5.14 -9.25 21.87
N LYS A 151 -4.81 -10.36 21.22
CA LYS A 151 -3.71 -11.26 21.56
C LYS A 151 -3.05 -11.72 20.27
N ILE A 152 -1.76 -11.45 20.10
CA ILE A 152 -1.03 -11.78 18.88
C ILE A 152 0.27 -12.50 19.17
N ASN A 153 0.63 -13.43 18.29
CA ASN A 153 1.95 -14.03 18.23
C ASN A 153 2.66 -13.44 17.01
N PRO A 154 3.67 -12.57 17.18
CA PRO A 154 4.42 -12.02 16.06
C PRO A 154 5.23 -13.14 15.38
N ILE A 155 5.26 -13.13 14.04
CA ILE A 155 5.91 -14.18 13.24
C ILE A 155 6.91 -13.64 12.24
N VAL A 156 6.96 -12.33 12.07
CA VAL A 156 7.86 -11.63 11.15
C VAL A 156 8.28 -10.31 11.78
N ALA A 157 9.41 -9.77 11.36
CA ALA A 157 9.96 -8.53 11.86
C ALA A 157 10.50 -7.66 10.73
N MET A 158 10.51 -6.35 10.95
CA MET A 158 11.33 -5.41 10.19
C MET A 158 12.60 -5.10 10.98
N ALA A 159 13.76 -5.33 10.38
CA ALA A 159 15.06 -5.08 11.00
C ALA A 159 15.54 -3.65 10.70
N PHE A 160 15.92 -2.92 11.73
CA PHE A 160 16.43 -1.57 11.64
C PHE A 160 17.83 -1.45 12.25
N SER A 161 18.69 -0.69 11.59
CA SER A 161 19.99 -0.30 12.12
C SER A 161 19.84 0.80 13.17
N LYS A 162 20.90 1.04 13.95
CA LYS A 162 20.93 2.05 15.04
C LYS A 162 20.49 3.44 14.60
N ASP A 163 20.77 3.80 13.35
CA ASP A 163 20.47 5.08 12.71
C ASP A 163 19.02 5.19 12.18
N ARG A 164 18.12 4.26 12.57
CA ARG A 164 16.68 4.24 12.21
C ARG A 164 16.36 3.84 10.77
N LYS A 165 17.34 3.44 9.98
CA LYS A 165 17.10 2.92 8.63
C LYS A 165 16.72 1.44 8.69
N LEU A 166 15.90 0.99 7.74
CA LEU A 166 15.77 -0.44 7.51
C LEU A 166 17.13 -1.00 7.14
N THR A 167 17.44 -2.17 7.67
CA THR A 167 18.81 -2.65 7.52
C THR A 167 19.03 -3.24 6.16
N TYR A 168 20.02 -2.71 5.49
CA TYR A 168 20.61 -3.22 4.26
C TYR A 168 20.63 -4.77 4.18
N GLN A 169 20.08 -5.29 3.09
CA GLN A 169 19.81 -6.69 2.72
C GLN A 169 18.86 -7.47 3.62
N ARG A 170 18.35 -6.91 4.73
CA ARG A 170 17.51 -7.63 5.69
C ARG A 170 16.04 -7.31 5.52
N GLY A 171 15.46 -7.83 4.42
CA GLY A 171 14.05 -7.71 4.05
C GLY A 171 13.07 -8.35 5.04
N ASP A 172 12.16 -9.21 4.58
CA ASP A 172 11.22 -9.90 5.48
C ASP A 172 11.95 -10.92 6.38
N VAL A 173 12.18 -10.52 7.65
CA VAL A 173 12.85 -11.36 8.65
C VAL A 173 11.82 -12.20 9.39
N ASN A 174 11.90 -13.53 9.29
CA ASN A 174 11.05 -14.41 10.08
C ASN A 174 11.38 -14.30 11.58
N PHE A 175 10.36 -14.12 12.40
CA PHE A 175 10.45 -14.16 13.86
C PHE A 175 9.89 -15.48 14.38
N THR A 176 10.66 -16.55 14.20
CA THR A 176 10.30 -17.91 14.62
C THR A 176 11.41 -18.51 15.48
N PRO A 177 11.72 -17.92 16.66
CA PRO A 177 12.68 -18.50 17.58
C PRO A 177 12.19 -19.85 18.09
N ARG A 178 13.13 -20.75 18.42
CA ARG A 178 12.81 -22.03 19.08
C ARG A 178 12.19 -21.79 20.46
N LYS A 179 12.71 -20.81 21.20
CA LYS A 179 12.25 -20.47 22.54
C LYS A 179 12.47 -19.00 22.86
N VAL A 180 11.49 -18.40 23.53
CA VAL A 180 11.60 -17.09 24.18
C VAL A 180 11.36 -17.28 25.67
N SER A 181 12.16 -16.62 26.51
CA SER A 181 11.97 -16.56 27.96
C SER A 181 12.29 -15.16 28.47
N GLU A 182 11.76 -14.80 29.64
CA GLU A 182 12.06 -13.53 30.30
C GLU A 182 13.22 -13.72 31.28
N LEU A 183 14.28 -12.91 31.15
CA LEU A 183 15.41 -12.91 32.09
C LEU A 183 15.15 -12.01 33.29
N ARG A 184 14.57 -10.84 33.01
CA ARG A 184 14.12 -9.82 33.96
C ARG A 184 13.05 -8.98 33.25
N PRO A 185 12.29 -8.12 33.97
CA PRO A 185 11.21 -7.36 33.36
C PRO A 185 11.64 -6.66 32.08
N ASP A 186 10.86 -6.88 31.01
CA ASP A 186 11.03 -6.34 29.65
C ASP A 186 12.28 -6.81 28.89
N VAL A 187 13.08 -7.72 29.45
CA VAL A 187 14.29 -8.24 28.80
C VAL A 187 14.14 -9.73 28.52
N LEU A 188 14.12 -10.04 27.23
CA LEU A 188 13.87 -11.36 26.69
C LEU A 188 15.18 -12.05 26.30
N LYS A 189 15.28 -13.33 26.61
CA LYS A 189 16.22 -14.26 26.00
C LYS A 189 15.52 -14.99 24.87
N ILE A 190 16.08 -14.86 23.67
CA ILE A 190 15.57 -15.44 22.43
C ILE A 190 16.58 -16.49 21.96
N GLU A 191 16.15 -17.74 21.85
CA GLU A 191 17.01 -18.88 21.54
C GLU A 191 16.64 -19.51 20.20
N GLY A 192 17.65 -19.87 19.40
CA GLY A 192 17.45 -20.57 18.14
C GLY A 192 16.69 -19.73 17.11
N TRP A 193 16.97 -18.42 17.07
CA TRP A 193 16.39 -17.53 16.08
C TRP A 193 17.29 -17.47 14.85
N GLN A 194 16.75 -17.80 13.67
CA GLN A 194 17.53 -17.86 12.43
C GLN A 194 18.25 -16.54 12.09
N GLN A 195 17.75 -15.41 12.60
CA GLN A 195 18.34 -14.09 12.37
C GLN A 195 19.57 -13.79 13.24
N ASN A 196 19.78 -14.53 14.34
CA ASN A 196 20.85 -14.26 15.30
C ASN A 196 22.26 -14.10 14.67
N PRO A 197 22.70 -14.94 13.70
CA PRO A 197 24.03 -14.79 13.10
C PRO A 197 24.27 -13.45 12.39
N PHE A 198 23.20 -12.81 11.93
CA PHE A 198 23.22 -11.55 11.19
C PHE A 198 22.84 -10.34 12.04
N THR A 199 22.53 -10.55 13.32
CA THR A 199 22.05 -9.52 14.24
C THR A 199 23.24 -8.89 14.97
N GLU A 200 23.17 -7.57 15.17
CA GLU A 200 24.18 -6.81 15.92
C GLU A 200 23.56 -6.06 17.10
N VAL A 201 24.35 -5.84 18.15
CA VAL A 201 23.92 -5.08 19.34
C VAL A 201 23.48 -3.68 18.94
N GLY A 202 22.32 -3.25 19.45
CA GLY A 202 21.66 -1.95 19.25
C GLY A 202 20.82 -1.85 17.97
N GLU A 203 20.73 -2.92 17.17
CA GLU A 203 19.69 -3.02 16.15
C GLU A 203 18.30 -3.09 16.79
N ARG A 204 17.27 -2.77 16.00
CA ARG A 204 15.88 -2.87 16.43
C ARG A 204 15.05 -3.74 15.49
N PHE A 205 14.15 -4.54 16.05
CA PHE A 205 13.27 -5.41 15.27
C PHE A 205 11.82 -5.12 15.58
N ALA A 206 11.10 -4.47 14.65
CA ALA A 206 9.66 -4.26 14.79
C ALA A 206 8.92 -5.57 14.48
N LEU A 207 8.48 -6.26 15.53
CA LEU A 207 7.75 -7.51 15.52
C LEU A 207 6.30 -7.31 15.08
N ARG A 208 5.87 -8.05 14.06
CA ARG A 208 4.56 -7.91 13.43
C ARG A 208 3.94 -9.25 13.02
N THR A 209 2.71 -9.16 12.52
CA THR A 209 2.01 -10.25 11.81
C THR A 209 1.76 -9.82 10.35
N TYR A 210 0.91 -10.54 9.61
CA TYR A 210 0.37 -10.06 8.33
C TYR A 210 -1.07 -9.54 8.44
N HIS A 211 -1.66 -9.60 9.64
CA HIS A 211 -3.00 -9.12 9.89
C HIS A 211 -3.09 -7.60 9.76
N ARG A 212 -4.21 -7.14 9.22
CA ARG A 212 -4.58 -5.75 8.96
C ARG A 212 -6.02 -5.51 9.43
N PRO A 213 -6.30 -5.56 10.73
CA PRO A 213 -7.67 -5.49 11.23
C PRO A 213 -8.26 -4.08 11.26
N ALA A 214 -7.44 -3.02 11.41
CA ALA A 214 -7.92 -1.66 11.65
C ALA A 214 -7.03 -0.58 10.99
N PRO A 215 -7.43 -0.03 9.83
CA PRO A 215 -6.77 1.14 9.24
C PRO A 215 -6.95 2.41 10.08
N GLY A 216 -6.17 3.45 9.80
CA GLY A 216 -6.30 4.77 10.43
C GLY A 216 -7.51 5.55 9.92
N ILE A 217 -7.63 5.73 8.61
CA ILE A 217 -8.74 6.44 7.97
C ILE A 217 -9.30 5.57 6.84
N VAL A 218 -10.63 5.40 6.80
CA VAL A 218 -11.34 4.75 5.69
C VAL A 218 -12.25 5.74 4.99
N LEU A 219 -12.09 5.87 3.68
CA LEU A 219 -13.01 6.56 2.79
C LEU A 219 -13.74 5.49 1.94
N ASP A 220 -15.06 5.44 2.03
CA ASP A 220 -15.88 4.40 1.39
C ASP A 220 -17.07 5.08 0.69
N TYR A 221 -17.18 4.99 -0.64
CA TYR A 221 -18.21 5.71 -1.42
C TYR A 221 -18.24 7.23 -1.17
N CYS A 222 -17.07 7.86 -1.07
CA CYS A 222 -16.98 9.30 -0.83
C CYS A 222 -16.74 10.08 -2.12
N LYS A 223 -17.18 11.34 -2.14
CA LYS A 223 -16.91 12.28 -3.23
C LYS A 223 -16.35 13.61 -2.70
N ASN A 224 -15.29 14.13 -3.30
CA ASN A 224 -14.65 15.39 -2.89
C ASN A 224 -14.22 15.37 -1.42
N THR A 225 -13.24 14.55 -1.08
CA THR A 225 -12.67 14.50 0.27
C THR A 225 -11.31 15.19 0.32
N ARG A 226 -11.13 16.09 1.29
CA ARG A 226 -9.85 16.77 1.56
C ARG A 226 -9.33 16.38 2.93
N ILE A 227 -8.07 15.99 3.00
CA ILE A 227 -7.37 15.68 4.25
C ILE A 227 -6.13 16.55 4.32
N GLU A 228 -6.09 17.45 5.30
CA GLU A 228 -5.14 18.56 5.32
C GLU A 228 -4.38 18.61 6.65
N ASN A 229 -3.05 18.56 6.59
CA ASN A 229 -2.21 18.64 7.79
C ASN A 229 -2.64 17.61 8.86
N VAL A 230 -2.78 16.35 8.44
CA VAL A 230 -3.12 15.21 9.30
C VAL A 230 -1.93 14.26 9.36
N LYS A 231 -1.56 13.82 10.56
CA LYS A 231 -0.45 12.90 10.78
C LYS A 231 -0.96 11.58 11.36
N VAL A 232 -0.64 10.45 10.74
CA VAL A 232 -0.88 9.12 11.30
C VAL A 232 0.45 8.58 11.80
N HIS A 233 0.61 8.52 13.12
CA HIS A 233 1.80 7.99 13.75
C HIS A 233 1.79 6.46 13.81
N TYR A 234 0.60 5.87 13.93
CA TYR A 234 0.42 4.43 13.94
C TYR A 234 -1.01 4.04 13.53
N ALA A 235 -1.13 2.91 12.83
CA ALA A 235 -2.38 2.18 12.63
C ALA A 235 -2.08 0.67 12.51
N TRP A 236 -2.99 -0.18 13.00
CA TRP A 236 -2.88 -1.63 12.88
C TRP A 236 -3.50 -2.13 11.55
N GLY A 237 -2.96 -1.57 10.48
CA GLY A 237 -3.41 -1.73 9.11
C GLY A 237 -2.72 -0.65 8.28
N MET A 238 -3.42 -0.12 7.28
CA MET A 238 -2.95 1.01 6.49
C MET A 238 -3.22 2.36 7.19
N GLY A 239 -2.44 3.39 6.86
CA GLY A 239 -2.67 4.74 7.38
C GLY A 239 -3.99 5.34 6.87
N LEU A 240 -4.19 5.28 5.56
CA LEU A 240 -5.43 5.64 4.87
C LEU A 240 -5.77 4.59 3.83
N LEU A 241 -7.03 4.15 3.81
CA LEU A 241 -7.61 3.38 2.73
C LEU A 241 -8.78 4.16 2.14
N ALA A 242 -8.81 4.31 0.82
CA ALA A 242 -9.97 4.75 0.09
C ALA A 242 -10.47 3.64 -0.84
N GLN A 243 -11.78 3.43 -0.85
CA GLN A 243 -12.43 2.52 -1.79
C GLN A 243 -13.68 3.16 -2.39
N LEU A 244 -13.95 2.86 -3.66
CA LEU A 244 -15.17 3.29 -4.37
C LEU A 244 -15.43 4.80 -4.25
N SER A 245 -14.37 5.59 -4.20
CA SER A 245 -14.43 7.02 -3.91
C SER A 245 -13.92 7.86 -5.09
N GLU A 246 -14.37 9.11 -5.16
CA GLU A 246 -14.09 10.06 -6.25
C GLU A 246 -13.49 11.35 -5.70
N ASP A 247 -12.44 11.86 -6.36
CA ASP A 247 -11.81 13.15 -6.06
C ASP A 247 -11.31 13.29 -4.60
N ILE A 248 -10.09 12.81 -4.37
CA ILE A 248 -9.46 12.80 -3.05
C ILE A 248 -8.20 13.66 -3.08
N THR A 249 -8.10 14.61 -2.14
CA THR A 249 -6.92 15.45 -1.97
C THR A 249 -6.31 15.24 -0.59
N LEU A 250 -5.03 14.89 -0.57
CA LEU A 250 -4.18 14.84 0.61
C LEU A 250 -3.15 15.96 0.49
N ASP A 251 -3.21 16.96 1.37
CA ASP A 251 -2.20 18.02 1.45
C ASP A 251 -1.55 18.00 2.84
N LYS A 252 -0.24 17.77 2.88
CA LYS A 252 0.51 17.57 4.15
C LYS A 252 -0.06 16.43 4.99
N PHE A 253 -0.71 15.44 4.35
CA PHE A 253 -1.01 14.17 5.00
C PHE A 253 0.29 13.41 5.17
N SER A 254 0.54 12.88 6.36
CA SER A 254 1.79 12.18 6.65
C SER A 254 1.54 10.89 7.43
N VAL A 255 2.28 9.85 7.09
CA VAL A 255 2.44 8.66 7.93
C VAL A 255 3.88 8.68 8.42
N CYS A 256 4.08 9.15 9.64
CA CYS A 256 5.40 9.52 10.12
C CYS A 256 5.57 9.29 11.62
N LEU A 257 6.82 9.15 12.06
CA LEU A 257 7.11 9.06 13.49
C LEU A 257 6.72 10.36 14.20
N LYS A 258 6.43 10.27 15.51
CA LYS A 258 6.36 11.48 16.34
C LYS A 258 7.73 12.13 16.43
N GLU A 259 7.75 13.42 16.77
CA GLU A 259 9.00 14.06 17.14
C GLU A 259 9.58 13.35 18.38
N ASN A 260 10.86 12.99 18.35
CA ASN A 260 11.54 12.22 19.40
C ASN A 260 10.92 10.85 19.70
N ASP A 261 10.20 10.24 18.75
CA ASP A 261 9.61 8.92 18.93
C ASP A 261 10.69 7.86 19.23
N SER A 262 10.39 6.97 20.17
CA SER A 262 11.21 5.80 20.45
C SER A 262 10.99 4.69 19.41
N ARG A 263 9.86 4.70 18.70
CA ARG A 263 9.55 3.75 17.63
C ARG A 263 10.37 4.01 16.38
N TYR A 264 10.69 2.94 15.67
CA TYR A 264 11.33 2.99 14.34
C TYR A 264 10.34 2.66 13.21
N PHE A 265 9.07 2.42 13.55
CA PHE A 265 8.02 2.03 12.60
C PHE A 265 6.76 2.89 12.79
N THR A 266 5.92 2.93 11.76
CA THR A 266 4.61 3.60 11.76
C THR A 266 3.50 2.57 11.52
N THR A 267 2.95 2.46 10.32
CA THR A 267 1.80 1.58 10.02
C THR A 267 2.22 0.14 9.74
N GLN A 268 1.34 -0.80 10.10
CA GLN A 268 1.50 -2.25 9.88
C GLN A 268 1.41 -2.64 8.38
N ALA A 269 0.87 -1.77 7.55
CA ALA A 269 0.81 -1.90 6.10
C ALA A 269 1.09 -0.53 5.45
N ASP A 270 0.55 -0.31 4.26
CA ASP A 270 0.71 0.87 3.42
C ASP A 270 0.40 2.17 4.18
N ALA A 271 1.05 3.26 3.79
CA ALA A 271 0.69 4.58 4.30
C ALA A 271 -0.65 5.04 3.71
N THR A 272 -0.83 4.91 2.39
CA THR A 272 -2.07 5.24 1.69
C THR A 272 -2.39 4.18 0.64
N HIS A 273 -3.67 3.90 0.41
CA HIS A 273 -4.08 2.85 -0.50
C HIS A 273 -5.46 3.17 -1.10
N PHE A 274 -5.60 3.01 -2.41
CA PHE A 274 -6.76 3.44 -3.17
C PHE A 274 -7.24 2.31 -4.09
N SER A 275 -8.37 1.72 -3.75
CA SER A 275 -8.94 0.55 -4.42
C SER A 275 -10.24 0.93 -5.13
N ALA A 276 -10.33 0.73 -6.44
CA ALA A 276 -11.50 1.06 -7.25
C ALA A 276 -11.99 2.51 -7.03
N CYS A 277 -11.08 3.49 -7.02
CA CYS A 277 -11.41 4.92 -6.97
C CYS A 277 -11.51 5.52 -8.39
N LYS A 278 -12.12 6.70 -8.53
CA LYS A 278 -12.20 7.45 -9.81
C LYS A 278 -11.94 8.95 -9.62
N GLY A 279 -11.97 9.69 -10.71
CA GLY A 279 -11.64 11.12 -10.69
C GLY A 279 -10.15 11.33 -10.46
N ILE A 280 -9.77 12.27 -9.58
CA ILE A 280 -8.37 12.59 -9.30
C ILE A 280 -7.99 12.23 -7.86
N ILE A 281 -6.92 11.45 -7.69
CA ILE A 281 -6.22 11.30 -6.42
C ILE A 281 -5.01 12.23 -6.44
N ARG A 282 -5.00 13.21 -5.54
CA ARG A 282 -3.89 14.15 -5.36
C ARG A 282 -3.27 13.96 -3.98
N SER A 283 -1.98 13.66 -3.94
CA SER A 283 -1.21 13.58 -2.70
C SER A 283 0.04 14.45 -2.78
N GLU A 284 0.06 15.50 -1.96
CA GLU A 284 1.08 16.54 -2.02
C GLU A 284 1.64 16.91 -0.65
N ASN A 285 2.92 17.27 -0.63
CA ASN A 285 3.60 17.85 0.54
C ASN A 285 3.63 16.93 1.78
N GLY A 286 3.49 15.61 1.58
CA GLY A 286 3.44 14.61 2.63
C GLY A 286 4.80 14.02 3.02
N LEU A 287 4.86 13.43 4.21
CA LEU A 287 5.97 12.59 4.68
C LEU A 287 5.46 11.17 4.95
N TYR A 288 6.05 10.20 4.27
CA TYR A 288 5.75 8.78 4.40
C TYR A 288 7.00 8.03 4.82
N GLU A 289 7.04 7.59 6.08
CA GLU A 289 8.22 6.92 6.64
C GLU A 289 7.90 5.78 7.61
N GLY A 290 8.77 4.78 7.64
CA GLY A 290 8.78 3.72 8.65
C GLY A 290 7.58 2.76 8.58
N MET A 291 6.71 2.88 7.58
CA MET A 291 5.60 1.98 7.38
C MET A 291 6.08 0.62 6.86
N ALA A 292 5.27 -0.40 7.10
CA ALA A 292 5.59 -1.75 6.72
C ALA A 292 5.18 -2.12 5.29
N ASP A 293 4.52 -1.24 4.54
CA ASP A 293 4.30 -1.40 3.08
C ASP A 293 4.40 -0.04 2.33
N ASP A 294 3.85 0.04 1.13
CA ASP A 294 4.05 1.16 0.21
C ASP A 294 3.52 2.52 0.73
N ALA A 295 4.08 3.63 0.24
CA ALA A 295 3.57 4.97 0.56
C ALA A 295 2.21 5.26 -0.06
N ILE A 296 2.03 4.80 -1.30
CA ILE A 296 0.78 4.87 -2.02
C ILE A 296 0.66 3.64 -2.93
N ASN A 297 -0.49 2.98 -2.90
CA ASN A 297 -0.91 2.01 -3.90
C ASN A 297 -2.25 2.45 -4.52
N VAL A 298 -2.33 2.52 -5.85
CA VAL A 298 -3.56 2.87 -6.58
C VAL A 298 -3.87 1.78 -7.60
N HIS A 299 -5.04 1.14 -7.48
CA HIS A 299 -5.46 0.07 -8.38
C HIS A 299 -6.99 -0.12 -8.44
N GLY A 300 -7.46 -0.81 -9.48
CA GLY A 300 -8.78 -1.45 -9.50
C GLY A 300 -8.71 -2.90 -9.00
N THR A 301 -9.82 -3.63 -8.98
CA THR A 301 -9.80 -5.08 -8.66
C THR A 301 -10.38 -5.90 -9.81
N TYR A 302 -9.66 -6.92 -10.27
CA TYR A 302 -10.14 -7.82 -11.31
C TYR A 302 -11.16 -8.76 -10.67
N LEU A 303 -12.30 -8.96 -11.31
CA LEU A 303 -13.10 -10.16 -11.03
C LEU A 303 -12.63 -11.29 -11.93
N LYS A 304 -12.45 -12.48 -11.35
CA LYS A 304 -12.21 -13.69 -12.13
C LYS A 304 -13.54 -14.21 -12.68
N ILE A 305 -13.60 -14.50 -13.97
CA ILE A 305 -14.76 -15.18 -14.56
C ILE A 305 -14.79 -16.63 -14.10
N ILE A 306 -15.92 -17.05 -13.54
CA ILE A 306 -16.12 -18.41 -13.02
C ILE A 306 -17.15 -19.21 -13.80
N GLU A 307 -18.01 -18.57 -14.58
CA GLU A 307 -19.06 -19.21 -15.38
C GLU A 307 -19.57 -18.26 -16.47
N ARG A 308 -19.85 -18.78 -17.67
CA ARG A 308 -20.65 -18.07 -18.68
C ARG A 308 -22.06 -18.66 -18.76
N THR A 309 -23.07 -17.83 -18.52
CA THR A 309 -24.48 -18.28 -18.51
C THR A 309 -25.22 -18.00 -19.81
N SER A 310 -24.76 -17.06 -20.64
CA SER A 310 -25.36 -16.76 -21.94
C SER A 310 -24.37 -16.04 -22.89
N GLY A 311 -24.82 -15.60 -24.07
CA GLY A 311 -24.02 -14.83 -25.03
C GLY A 311 -23.38 -13.55 -24.46
N ASN A 312 -24.03 -12.92 -23.50
CA ASN A 312 -23.62 -11.64 -22.91
C ASN A 312 -23.64 -11.63 -21.37
N THR A 313 -23.68 -12.78 -20.72
CA THR A 313 -23.80 -12.87 -19.26
C THR A 313 -22.77 -13.82 -18.66
N VAL A 314 -22.12 -13.38 -17.59
CA VAL A 314 -21.13 -14.16 -16.84
C VAL A 314 -21.39 -14.08 -15.33
N LYS A 315 -20.90 -15.06 -14.59
CA LYS A 315 -20.64 -14.92 -13.15
C LYS A 315 -19.15 -14.69 -12.95
N ALA A 316 -18.80 -13.74 -12.11
CA ALA A 316 -17.43 -13.41 -11.77
C ALA A 316 -17.25 -13.19 -10.26
N SER A 317 -16.06 -13.49 -9.75
CA SER A 317 -15.76 -13.50 -8.32
C SER A 317 -14.56 -12.64 -7.96
N TYR A 318 -14.65 -11.96 -6.82
CA TYR A 318 -13.47 -11.50 -6.10
C TYR A 318 -12.66 -12.72 -5.64
N MET A 319 -11.34 -12.66 -5.77
CA MET A 319 -10.46 -13.80 -5.52
C MET A 319 -9.64 -13.65 -4.25
N HIS A 320 -9.03 -12.49 -4.03
CA HIS A 320 -8.18 -12.27 -2.86
C HIS A 320 -9.04 -12.18 -1.57
N PRO A 321 -8.67 -12.87 -0.47
CA PRO A 321 -9.47 -12.93 0.75
C PRO A 321 -9.66 -11.59 1.47
N GLN A 322 -8.89 -10.56 1.10
CA GLN A 322 -8.96 -9.21 1.66
C GLN A 322 -9.59 -8.18 0.71
N ALA A 323 -10.09 -8.54 -0.48
CA ALA A 323 -10.51 -7.58 -1.51
C ALA A 323 -11.99 -7.75 -1.94
N TRP A 324 -12.91 -8.04 -1.01
CA TRP A 324 -14.32 -8.32 -1.33
C TRP A 324 -15.28 -7.69 -0.32
N GLY A 325 -16.58 -7.77 -0.63
CA GLY A 325 -17.66 -7.37 0.28
C GLY A 325 -18.31 -6.02 -0.04
N PHE A 326 -17.98 -5.44 -1.20
CA PHE A 326 -18.53 -4.19 -1.71
C PHE A 326 -18.78 -4.29 -3.22
N LEU A 327 -19.45 -3.30 -3.79
CA LEU A 327 -19.79 -3.24 -5.22
C LEU A 327 -18.52 -3.28 -6.08
N TRP A 328 -18.57 -3.98 -7.21
CA TRP A 328 -17.47 -3.99 -8.19
C TRP A 328 -17.66 -3.01 -9.36
N GLY A 329 -18.91 -2.75 -9.74
CA GLY A 329 -19.25 -1.84 -10.84
C GLY A 329 -20.74 -1.51 -10.87
N GLU A 330 -21.09 -0.55 -11.71
CA GLU A 330 -22.43 0.01 -11.86
C GLU A 330 -22.96 -0.17 -13.29
N VAL A 331 -24.27 -0.01 -13.46
CA VAL A 331 -24.88 0.01 -14.81
C VAL A 331 -24.29 1.16 -15.61
N GLY A 332 -23.81 0.85 -16.81
CA GLY A 332 -23.17 1.81 -17.71
C GLY A 332 -21.65 1.85 -17.61
N ASP A 333 -21.05 1.25 -16.57
CA ASP A 333 -19.59 1.19 -16.43
C ASP A 333 -18.95 0.51 -17.63
N GLU A 334 -17.86 1.11 -18.09
CA GLU A 334 -16.98 0.60 -19.13
C GLU A 334 -16.03 -0.45 -18.57
N VAL A 335 -16.00 -1.61 -19.22
CA VAL A 335 -15.20 -2.78 -18.80
C VAL A 335 -14.49 -3.42 -19.98
N GLN A 336 -13.42 -4.17 -19.69
CA GLN A 336 -12.71 -4.97 -20.68
C GLN A 336 -12.33 -6.34 -20.11
N PHE A 337 -12.00 -7.28 -20.99
CA PHE A 337 -11.62 -8.63 -20.62
C PHE A 337 -10.14 -8.89 -20.88
N ILE A 338 -9.52 -9.63 -19.97
CA ILE A 338 -8.09 -9.97 -20.02
C ILE A 338 -7.87 -11.46 -19.82
N SER A 339 -6.94 -12.05 -20.55
CA SER A 339 -6.42 -13.40 -20.27
C SER A 339 -5.55 -13.34 -19.01
N SER A 340 -5.87 -14.09 -17.96
CA SER A 340 -5.05 -14.10 -16.74
C SER A 340 -3.66 -14.72 -16.94
N ASN A 341 -3.48 -15.50 -18.02
CA ASN A 341 -2.23 -16.20 -18.30
C ASN A 341 -1.21 -15.30 -19.03
N THR A 342 -1.68 -14.52 -20.01
CA THR A 342 -0.81 -13.65 -20.82
C THR A 342 -0.99 -12.17 -20.50
N MET A 343 -1.99 -11.79 -19.72
CA MET A 343 -2.40 -10.40 -19.48
C MET A 343 -2.67 -9.63 -20.79
N ASP A 344 -3.02 -10.34 -21.87
CA ASP A 344 -3.47 -9.73 -23.13
C ASP A 344 -4.97 -9.40 -23.03
N LEU A 345 -5.37 -8.27 -23.63
CA LEU A 345 -6.78 -7.98 -23.87
C LEU A 345 -7.34 -9.00 -24.86
N VAL A 346 -8.56 -9.50 -24.58
CA VAL A 346 -9.17 -10.56 -25.39
C VAL A 346 -9.44 -10.09 -26.83
N ASP A 347 -10.10 -8.94 -26.99
CA ASP A 347 -10.49 -8.42 -28.31
C ASP A 347 -10.29 -6.90 -28.46
N ASN A 348 -9.62 -6.25 -27.51
CA ASN A 348 -9.40 -4.80 -27.42
C ASN A 348 -10.70 -3.97 -27.44
N LYS A 349 -11.84 -4.56 -27.07
CA LYS A 349 -13.12 -3.88 -27.04
C LYS A 349 -13.51 -3.44 -25.62
N ILE A 350 -14.16 -2.29 -25.55
CA ILE A 350 -14.80 -1.80 -24.33
C ILE A 350 -16.27 -2.21 -24.36
N TYR A 351 -16.68 -2.91 -23.31
CA TYR A 351 -18.05 -3.32 -23.05
C TYR A 351 -18.70 -2.41 -22.01
N LYS A 352 -20.03 -2.41 -21.95
CA LYS A 352 -20.79 -1.71 -20.89
C LYS A 352 -21.61 -2.69 -20.07
N ILE A 353 -21.61 -2.50 -18.76
CA ILE A 353 -22.46 -3.26 -17.86
C ILE A 353 -23.92 -2.85 -18.08
N LYS A 354 -24.76 -3.80 -18.48
CA LYS A 354 -26.22 -3.63 -18.59
C LYS A 354 -26.91 -3.86 -17.23
N SER A 355 -26.46 -4.85 -16.48
CA SER A 355 -26.90 -5.10 -15.11
C SER A 355 -25.86 -5.90 -14.34
N ILE A 356 -25.79 -5.67 -13.04
CA ILE A 356 -24.92 -6.39 -12.11
C ILE A 356 -25.70 -6.66 -10.83
N LYS A 357 -25.57 -7.87 -10.28
CA LYS A 357 -26.18 -8.24 -8.99
C LYS A 357 -25.33 -9.28 -8.27
N ALA A 358 -25.30 -9.21 -6.94
CA ALA A 358 -24.74 -10.27 -6.13
C ALA A 358 -25.55 -11.57 -6.30
N VAL A 359 -24.87 -12.71 -6.27
CA VAL A 359 -25.53 -14.04 -6.36
C VAL A 359 -25.27 -14.93 -5.16
N ASP A 360 -24.24 -14.64 -4.36
CA ASP A 360 -23.90 -15.36 -3.13
C ASP A 360 -24.44 -14.69 -1.85
N LYS A 361 -24.99 -13.48 -1.99
CA LYS A 361 -25.58 -12.68 -0.91
C LYS A 361 -26.86 -11.97 -1.38
N PRO A 362 -27.73 -11.52 -0.46
CA PRO A 362 -28.94 -10.75 -0.81
C PRO A 362 -28.66 -9.39 -1.46
N SER A 363 -27.46 -8.84 -1.27
CA SER A 363 -26.98 -7.57 -1.80
C SER A 363 -25.46 -7.64 -2.02
N GLU A 364 -24.89 -6.63 -2.66
CA GLU A 364 -23.44 -6.42 -2.83
C GLU A 364 -22.66 -6.37 -1.51
N PHE A 365 -23.31 -5.95 -0.42
CA PHE A 365 -22.72 -5.92 0.90
C PHE A 365 -22.34 -7.33 1.38
N GLY A 366 -21.03 -7.57 1.52
CA GLY A 366 -20.46 -8.87 1.87
C GLY A 366 -20.46 -9.90 0.73
N ALA A 367 -20.79 -9.50 -0.50
CA ALA A 367 -20.78 -10.38 -1.66
C ALA A 367 -19.36 -10.64 -2.18
N LYS A 368 -19.14 -11.85 -2.71
CA LYS A 368 -17.95 -12.21 -3.48
C LYS A 368 -18.25 -12.43 -4.94
N VAL A 369 -19.47 -12.84 -5.28
CA VAL A 369 -19.81 -13.30 -6.62
C VAL A 369 -20.92 -12.45 -7.20
N PHE A 370 -20.72 -11.99 -8.43
CA PHE A 370 -21.66 -11.17 -9.17
C PHE A 370 -22.06 -11.85 -10.49
N GLU A 371 -23.35 -11.80 -10.82
CA GLU A 371 -23.82 -12.01 -12.19
C GLU A 371 -23.82 -10.67 -12.91
N ILE A 372 -23.12 -10.62 -14.05
CA ILE A 372 -22.93 -9.40 -14.84
C ILE A 372 -23.44 -9.67 -16.25
N VAL A 373 -24.35 -8.82 -16.69
CA VAL A 373 -24.90 -8.80 -18.05
C VAL A 373 -24.31 -7.61 -18.77
N PHE A 374 -23.80 -7.82 -19.98
CA PHE A 374 -23.26 -6.77 -20.84
C PHE A 374 -24.31 -6.29 -21.86
N THR A 375 -24.12 -5.09 -22.39
CA THR A 375 -25.04 -4.51 -23.40
C THR A 375 -25.04 -5.25 -24.74
N GLU A 376 -24.06 -6.12 -24.95
CA GLU A 376 -23.77 -6.82 -26.20
C GLU A 376 -23.06 -8.15 -25.92
N ASP A 377 -23.02 -9.04 -26.91
CA ASP A 377 -22.37 -10.35 -26.78
C ASP A 377 -20.86 -10.23 -26.60
N ILE A 378 -20.30 -11.09 -25.73
CA ILE A 378 -18.86 -11.15 -25.42
C ILE A 378 -18.18 -12.29 -26.20
N PRO A 379 -16.85 -12.26 -26.39
CA PRO A 379 -16.12 -13.26 -27.19
C PRO A 379 -16.35 -14.68 -26.67
N GLN A 380 -16.53 -15.67 -27.56
CA GLN A 380 -16.95 -17.04 -27.21
C GLN A 380 -15.93 -17.79 -26.33
N GLU A 381 -14.65 -17.46 -26.48
CA GLU A 381 -13.54 -17.99 -25.69
C GLU A 381 -13.65 -17.65 -24.20
N ILE A 382 -14.36 -16.58 -23.84
CA ILE A 382 -14.60 -16.20 -22.45
C ILE A 382 -15.59 -17.18 -21.85
N ASN A 383 -15.09 -18.10 -21.03
CA ASN A 383 -15.85 -19.10 -20.27
C ASN A 383 -14.99 -19.68 -19.13
N GLU A 384 -15.56 -20.56 -18.33
CA GLU A 384 -14.93 -21.19 -17.17
C GLU A 384 -13.74 -22.12 -17.47
N SER A 385 -13.53 -22.50 -18.73
CA SER A 385 -12.46 -23.44 -19.12
C SER A 385 -11.07 -22.81 -19.10
N ASN A 386 -10.98 -21.48 -19.17
CA ASN A 386 -9.71 -20.74 -19.15
C ASN A 386 -9.80 -19.56 -18.16
N PRO A 387 -8.69 -19.17 -17.52
CA PRO A 387 -8.72 -18.08 -16.56
C PRO A 387 -8.77 -16.73 -17.28
N PHE A 388 -9.90 -16.03 -17.13
CA PHE A 388 -10.09 -14.65 -17.59
C PHE A 388 -10.45 -13.73 -16.43
N GLY A 389 -10.00 -12.48 -16.53
CA GLY A 389 -10.38 -11.38 -15.66
C GLY A 389 -11.29 -10.38 -16.35
N ILE A 390 -12.08 -9.66 -15.57
CA ILE A 390 -12.82 -8.47 -15.99
C ILE A 390 -12.25 -7.26 -15.26
N GLU A 391 -11.89 -6.22 -16.01
CA GLU A 391 -11.45 -4.93 -15.49
C GLU A 391 -12.54 -3.90 -15.61
N ASN A 392 -12.74 -3.09 -14.56
CA ASN A 392 -13.61 -1.93 -14.62
C ASN A 392 -12.78 -0.66 -14.90
N LEU A 393 -12.95 -0.08 -16.09
CA LEU A 393 -12.22 1.11 -16.55
C LEU A 393 -12.82 2.42 -16.03
N THR A 394 -14.05 2.37 -15.52
CA THR A 394 -14.74 3.55 -14.97
C THR A 394 -14.21 3.90 -13.58
N TRP A 395 -13.93 2.88 -12.77
CA TRP A 395 -13.35 3.01 -11.44
C TRP A 395 -11.82 2.99 -11.49
N THR A 396 -11.27 3.87 -12.32
CA THR A 396 -9.83 4.13 -12.44
C THR A 396 -9.55 5.63 -12.29
N PRO A 397 -8.64 6.05 -11.39
CA PRO A 397 -8.39 7.47 -11.15
C PRO A 397 -7.12 7.95 -11.86
N GLU A 398 -7.08 9.25 -12.18
CA GLU A 398 -5.83 9.97 -12.39
C GLU A 398 -5.09 10.14 -11.05
N VAL A 399 -3.76 10.16 -11.09
CA VAL A 399 -2.92 10.27 -9.89
C VAL A 399 -1.92 11.41 -10.02
N ILE A 400 -1.88 12.27 -9.01
CA ILE A 400 -0.87 13.31 -8.83
C ILE A 400 -0.18 13.05 -7.49
N PHE A 401 1.08 12.64 -7.54
CA PHE A 401 1.94 12.40 -6.38
C PHE A 401 3.13 13.34 -6.44
N LYS A 402 3.09 14.44 -5.67
CA LYS A 402 4.02 15.55 -5.82
C LYS A 402 4.62 16.09 -4.52
N ASN A 403 5.90 16.45 -4.56
CA ASN A 403 6.60 17.12 -3.45
C ASN A 403 6.49 16.34 -2.12
N ASN A 404 6.49 15.01 -2.20
CA ASN A 404 6.46 14.13 -1.05
C ASN A 404 7.86 13.62 -0.70
N VAL A 405 8.02 13.19 0.55
CA VAL A 405 9.19 12.42 1.00
C VAL A 405 8.73 11.01 1.34
N VAL A 406 9.35 10.01 0.71
CA VAL A 406 9.15 8.58 0.98
C VAL A 406 10.47 7.99 1.43
N ARG A 407 10.52 7.44 2.66
CA ARG A 407 11.79 6.92 3.21
C ARG A 407 11.65 5.80 4.21
N ASN A 408 12.70 4.97 4.30
CA ASN A 408 12.85 3.95 5.36
C ASN A 408 11.63 3.03 5.54
N ASN A 409 10.89 2.75 4.47
CA ASN A 409 9.73 1.88 4.50
C ASN A 409 10.05 0.52 3.89
N ARG A 410 9.41 -0.51 4.44
CA ARG A 410 9.15 -1.75 3.71
C ARG A 410 7.89 -1.47 2.88
N ALA A 411 7.66 -1.97 1.69
CA ALA A 411 8.57 -2.66 0.78
C ALA A 411 8.92 -1.73 -0.38
N ARG A 412 7.95 -1.35 -1.23
CA ARG A 412 8.18 -0.43 -2.36
C ARG A 412 7.92 1.01 -1.91
N GLY A 413 8.42 1.99 -2.66
CA GLY A 413 8.11 3.40 -2.39
C GLY A 413 6.66 3.73 -2.77
N VAL A 414 6.35 3.69 -4.07
CA VAL A 414 4.98 3.85 -4.59
C VAL A 414 4.62 2.73 -5.56
N LEU A 415 3.34 2.40 -5.65
CA LEU A 415 2.77 1.42 -6.58
C LEU A 415 1.61 2.06 -7.36
N PHE A 416 1.72 2.12 -8.68
CA PHE A 416 0.65 2.61 -9.55
C PHE A 416 0.19 1.54 -10.53
N SER A 417 -1.12 1.31 -10.55
CA SER A 417 -1.83 0.42 -11.47
C SER A 417 -3.11 1.13 -11.93
N THR A 418 -3.01 2.02 -12.90
CA THR A 418 -4.18 2.72 -13.48
C THR A 418 -3.94 3.04 -14.95
N PRO A 419 -4.94 2.85 -15.85
CA PRO A 419 -4.86 3.27 -17.25
C PRO A 419 -4.98 4.79 -17.45
N ARG A 420 -5.30 5.53 -16.39
CA ARG A 420 -5.36 6.99 -16.43
C ARG A 420 -3.98 7.59 -16.17
N LYS A 421 -3.91 8.91 -16.33
CA LYS A 421 -2.68 9.66 -16.17
C LYS A 421 -2.12 9.53 -14.75
N VAL A 422 -0.83 9.26 -14.66
CA VAL A 422 -0.05 9.31 -13.41
C VAL A 422 1.07 10.35 -13.55
N VAL A 423 1.14 11.27 -12.60
CA VAL A 423 2.23 12.25 -12.46
C VAL A 423 2.90 12.03 -11.11
N CYS A 424 4.13 11.51 -11.14
CA CYS A 424 5.02 11.37 -9.99
C CYS A 424 6.15 12.40 -10.14
N GLU A 425 6.02 13.56 -9.51
CA GLU A 425 6.94 14.68 -9.73
C GLU A 425 7.50 15.32 -8.45
N ASP A 426 8.74 15.79 -8.52
CA ASP A 426 9.40 16.56 -7.45
C ASP A 426 9.45 15.83 -6.09
N ASN A 427 9.44 14.49 -6.06
CA ASN A 427 9.49 13.70 -4.82
C ASN A 427 10.93 13.31 -4.43
N LEU A 428 11.13 13.09 -3.13
CA LEU A 428 12.33 12.47 -2.59
C LEU A 428 12.04 11.03 -2.16
N PHE A 429 12.74 10.08 -2.77
CA PHE A 429 12.79 8.67 -2.35
C PHE A 429 14.14 8.43 -1.67
N ASP A 430 14.12 8.28 -0.34
CA ASP A 430 15.33 8.23 0.48
C ASP A 430 15.40 6.90 1.24
N HIS A 431 16.28 6.00 0.79
CA HIS A 431 16.46 4.67 1.36
C HIS A 431 15.14 3.86 1.44
N THR A 432 14.36 3.83 0.35
CA THR A 432 13.31 2.82 0.20
C THR A 432 13.96 1.44 0.19
N HIS A 433 13.41 0.51 0.97
CA HIS A 433 14.07 -0.78 1.14
C HIS A 433 14.00 -1.63 -0.14
N GLY A 434 12.85 -1.61 -0.82
CA GLY A 434 12.69 -2.13 -2.18
C GLY A 434 12.79 -1.03 -3.25
N THR A 435 12.18 -1.31 -4.41
CA THR A 435 12.08 -0.35 -5.53
C THR A 435 11.37 0.92 -5.08
N ALA A 436 11.82 2.08 -5.59
CA ALA A 436 11.21 3.35 -5.24
C ALA A 436 9.87 3.55 -5.95
N ILE A 437 9.76 3.09 -7.21
CA ILE A 437 8.53 3.18 -8.00
C ILE A 437 8.27 1.82 -8.64
N LEU A 438 7.11 1.25 -8.34
CA LEU A 438 6.58 0.05 -8.98
C LEU A 438 5.38 0.42 -9.86
N LEU A 439 5.42 0.03 -11.13
CA LEU A 439 4.22 -0.06 -11.97
C LEU A 439 3.87 -1.54 -12.09
N CYS A 440 2.69 -1.94 -11.62
CA CYS A 440 2.30 -3.33 -11.48
C CYS A 440 0.96 -3.64 -12.17
N GLY A 441 0.50 -4.86 -11.97
CA GLY A 441 -0.81 -5.35 -12.37
C GLY A 441 -0.77 -6.86 -12.49
N ASP A 442 -1.77 -7.53 -11.92
CA ASP A 442 -1.90 -8.98 -11.99
C ASP A 442 -3.36 -9.40 -12.01
N CYS A 443 -3.64 -10.53 -12.63
CA CYS A 443 -4.95 -11.18 -12.57
C CYS A 443 -4.80 -12.65 -12.14
N ASN A 444 -3.87 -12.94 -11.23
CA ASN A 444 -3.50 -14.31 -10.88
C ASN A 444 -3.07 -14.52 -9.41
N GLY A 445 -2.72 -13.45 -8.68
CA GLY A 445 -2.38 -13.46 -7.26
C GLY A 445 -3.22 -12.46 -6.46
N TRP A 446 -2.90 -11.17 -6.56
CA TRP A 446 -3.59 -10.07 -5.86
C TRP A 446 -4.87 -9.62 -6.58
N TYR A 447 -4.95 -9.84 -7.90
CA TYR A 447 -6.04 -9.37 -8.75
C TYR A 447 -6.16 -7.84 -8.76
N GLU A 448 -5.03 -7.14 -8.69
CA GLU A 448 -5.00 -5.68 -8.76
C GLU A 448 -4.90 -5.22 -10.23
N THR A 449 -5.88 -4.45 -10.69
CA THR A 449 -5.99 -4.01 -12.09
C THR A 449 -5.35 -2.67 -12.33
N GLY A 450 -5.01 -2.44 -13.59
CA GLY A 450 -4.74 -1.12 -14.13
C GLY A 450 -3.43 -1.09 -14.91
N ALA A 451 -3.51 -1.40 -16.20
CA ALA A 451 -2.38 -1.20 -17.09
C ALA A 451 -2.02 0.29 -17.17
N CYS A 452 -0.84 0.69 -16.68
CA CYS A 452 -0.31 2.04 -16.89
C CYS A 452 -0.18 2.42 -18.38
N LYS A 453 -0.88 3.47 -18.84
CA LYS A 453 -0.89 3.93 -20.25
C LYS A 453 -0.37 5.36 -20.46
N GLU A 454 -0.35 6.20 -19.42
CA GLU A 454 0.24 7.55 -19.44
C GLU A 454 0.89 7.83 -18.08
N VAL A 455 2.21 7.67 -17.99
CA VAL A 455 2.95 7.86 -16.73
C VAL A 455 4.10 8.83 -16.93
N ILE A 456 4.16 9.84 -16.07
CA ILE A 456 5.22 10.85 -16.07
C ILE A 456 5.92 10.79 -14.71
N ILE A 457 7.18 10.35 -14.72
CA ILE A 457 8.08 10.32 -13.56
C ILE A 457 9.16 11.36 -13.79
N LYS A 458 9.08 12.52 -13.14
CA LYS A 458 10.03 13.61 -13.40
C LYS A 458 10.50 14.38 -12.20
N ASN A 459 11.71 14.93 -12.29
CA ASN A 459 12.32 15.77 -11.25
C ASN A 459 12.39 15.11 -9.85
N ASN A 460 12.30 13.78 -9.78
CA ASN A 460 12.42 13.07 -8.51
C ASN A 460 13.89 12.86 -8.16
N LYS A 461 14.18 12.74 -6.86
CA LYS A 461 15.48 12.35 -6.34
C LYS A 461 15.38 10.98 -5.67
N PHE A 462 16.22 10.05 -6.11
CA PHE A 462 16.36 8.71 -5.53
C PHE A 462 17.71 8.62 -4.82
N ILE A 463 17.71 8.30 -3.53
CA ILE A 463 18.92 8.13 -2.72
C ILE A 463 18.92 6.71 -2.17
N ASN A 464 19.88 5.90 -2.59
CA ASN A 464 20.11 4.55 -2.07
C ASN A 464 18.82 3.72 -1.92
N ALA A 465 17.95 3.75 -2.93
CA ALA A 465 16.80 2.85 -3.01
C ALA A 465 17.27 1.39 -3.21
N LEU A 466 16.36 0.42 -3.07
CA LEU A 466 16.64 -0.99 -3.34
C LEU A 466 17.74 -1.57 -2.43
N THR A 467 17.68 -1.24 -1.14
CA THR A 467 18.65 -1.73 -0.13
C THR A 467 18.37 -3.15 0.34
N ALA A 468 17.27 -3.79 -0.05
CA ALA A 468 16.99 -5.22 0.10
C ALA A 468 16.10 -5.76 -1.05
N ASN A 469 15.99 -7.09 -1.12
CA ASN A 469 15.18 -7.77 -2.13
C ASN A 469 13.73 -7.98 -1.65
N TYR A 470 12.77 -7.62 -2.48
CA TYR A 470 11.34 -7.88 -2.29
C TYR A 470 10.70 -8.38 -3.59
N GLN A 471 9.42 -8.78 -3.51
CA GLN A 471 8.65 -9.11 -4.71
C GLN A 471 8.55 -7.89 -5.64
N PHE A 472 8.75 -8.12 -6.94
CA PHE A 472 8.61 -7.13 -8.02
C PHE A 472 9.60 -5.97 -7.97
N THR A 473 10.70 -6.07 -7.20
CA THR A 473 11.68 -4.97 -7.05
C THR A 473 12.96 -5.22 -7.85
N ASN A 474 12.89 -5.24 -9.18
CA ASN A 474 14.03 -5.64 -10.01
C ASN A 474 15.03 -4.50 -10.34
N ALA A 475 14.67 -3.26 -10.01
CA ALA A 475 15.49 -2.05 -10.17
C ALA A 475 14.92 -0.90 -9.32
N VAL A 476 15.58 0.27 -9.28
CA VAL A 476 15.07 1.47 -8.57
C VAL A 476 13.70 1.90 -9.05
N ILE A 477 13.46 1.83 -10.36
CA ILE A 477 12.12 1.89 -10.96
C ILE A 477 11.86 0.53 -11.59
N SER A 478 10.82 -0.17 -11.13
CA SER A 478 10.43 -1.47 -11.66
C SER A 478 9.06 -1.39 -12.32
N ILE A 479 8.99 -1.71 -13.62
CA ILE A 479 7.75 -1.86 -14.36
C ILE A 479 7.55 -3.37 -14.52
N TYR A 480 6.72 -3.95 -13.66
CA TYR A 480 6.63 -5.39 -13.44
C TYR A 480 5.15 -5.81 -13.30
N PRO A 481 4.44 -6.05 -14.41
CA PRO A 481 3.21 -6.82 -14.37
C PRO A 481 3.50 -8.31 -14.17
N GLU A 482 2.65 -9.00 -13.41
CA GLU A 482 2.76 -10.45 -13.23
C GLU A 482 2.08 -11.20 -14.38
N ILE A 483 2.90 -11.68 -15.31
CA ILE A 483 2.47 -12.37 -16.53
C ILE A 483 2.96 -13.82 -16.50
N PRO A 484 2.11 -14.81 -16.13
CA PRO A 484 2.51 -16.21 -16.02
C PRO A 484 3.12 -16.79 -17.29
N ASN A 485 2.61 -16.41 -18.46
CA ASN A 485 3.10 -16.87 -19.76
C ASN A 485 3.56 -15.72 -20.66
N LEU A 486 4.62 -15.01 -20.24
CA LEU A 486 5.19 -13.89 -20.99
C LEU A 486 5.64 -14.28 -22.41
N LYS A 487 6.14 -15.51 -22.61
CA LYS A 487 6.66 -15.96 -23.91
C LYS A 487 5.60 -16.00 -24.99
N ASP A 488 4.36 -16.32 -24.61
CA ASP A 488 3.24 -16.39 -25.56
C ASP A 488 2.41 -15.10 -25.61
N GLN A 489 2.69 -14.12 -24.74
CA GLN A 489 2.04 -12.82 -24.77
C GLN A 489 2.18 -12.16 -26.15
N LYS A 490 1.10 -11.59 -26.67
CA LYS A 490 1.08 -10.96 -28.00
C LYS A 490 1.10 -9.45 -27.95
N GLN A 491 0.54 -8.86 -26.90
CA GLN A 491 0.44 -7.42 -26.70
C GLN A 491 1.45 -6.96 -25.64
N TYR A 492 1.37 -5.68 -25.27
CA TYR A 492 2.14 -5.08 -24.19
C TYR A 492 1.17 -4.55 -23.15
N PHE A 493 1.37 -4.95 -21.89
CA PHE A 493 0.47 -4.61 -20.80
C PHE A 493 0.55 -3.11 -20.51
N HIS A 494 1.74 -2.56 -20.32
CA HIS A 494 1.95 -1.12 -20.09
C HIS A 494 2.34 -0.36 -21.34
N SER A 495 2.09 0.95 -21.35
CA SER A 495 2.62 1.84 -22.38
C SER A 495 2.71 3.31 -21.94
N GLY A 496 3.36 4.14 -22.75
CA GLY A 496 3.30 5.60 -22.62
C GLY A 496 3.96 6.14 -21.35
N ILE A 497 5.16 5.63 -21.05
CA ILE A 497 5.88 5.94 -19.81
C ILE A 497 7.05 6.86 -20.13
N VAL A 498 7.13 7.99 -19.43
CA VAL A 498 8.21 8.98 -19.55
C VAL A 498 8.89 9.16 -18.20
N ILE A 499 10.19 8.89 -18.16
CA ILE A 499 11.05 9.05 -16.99
C ILE A 499 12.09 10.12 -17.34
N GLU A 500 11.95 11.32 -16.81
CA GLU A 500 12.80 12.46 -17.21
C GLU A 500 13.28 13.37 -16.10
N ASN A 501 14.47 13.95 -16.25
CA ASN A 501 15.03 14.96 -15.34
C ASN A 501 15.15 14.48 -13.87
N ASN A 502 15.24 13.18 -13.63
CA ASN A 502 15.41 12.63 -12.28
C ASN A 502 16.90 12.52 -11.92
N VAL A 503 17.18 12.52 -10.62
CA VAL A 503 18.52 12.30 -10.08
C VAL A 503 18.54 10.98 -9.29
N PHE A 504 19.42 10.07 -9.68
CA PHE A 504 19.67 8.80 -9.03
C PHE A 504 21.05 8.85 -8.35
N GLU A 505 21.08 8.83 -7.02
CA GLU A 505 22.29 8.71 -6.19
C GLU A 505 22.32 7.29 -5.62
N MET A 506 23.02 6.38 -6.32
CA MET A 506 22.87 4.94 -6.12
C MET A 506 24.20 4.25 -5.80
N PHE A 507 24.14 3.26 -4.91
CA PHE A 507 25.28 2.38 -4.62
C PHE A 507 25.38 1.19 -5.58
N ASP A 508 24.24 0.71 -6.10
CA ASP A 508 24.12 -0.46 -6.99
C ASP A 508 23.79 -0.08 -8.45
N GLU A 509 23.80 -1.06 -9.35
CA GLU A 509 23.62 -0.88 -10.80
C GLU A 509 22.16 -0.67 -11.26
N PRO A 510 21.14 -1.42 -10.80
CA PRO A 510 19.81 -1.41 -11.42
C PRO A 510 19.05 -0.10 -11.29
N ILE A 511 18.91 0.62 -12.41
CA ILE A 511 18.14 1.87 -12.46
C ILE A 511 16.71 1.61 -12.93
N LEU A 512 16.54 0.88 -14.04
CA LEU A 512 15.23 0.64 -14.65
C LEU A 512 15.09 -0.82 -15.11
N TYR A 513 14.03 -1.45 -14.64
CA TYR A 513 13.54 -2.73 -15.15
C TYR A 513 12.19 -2.51 -15.81
N ALA A 514 11.97 -3.06 -17.00
CA ALA A 514 10.66 -3.02 -17.63
C ALA A 514 10.27 -4.33 -18.31
N LYS A 515 9.06 -4.81 -17.97
CA LYS A 515 8.43 -6.00 -18.54
C LYS A 515 7.12 -5.63 -19.23
N SER A 516 6.90 -6.12 -20.45
CA SER A 516 5.66 -5.95 -21.21
C SER A 516 5.27 -4.48 -21.39
N VAL A 517 6.14 -3.72 -22.05
CA VAL A 517 6.00 -2.26 -22.23
C VAL A 517 6.17 -1.84 -23.68
N ASP A 518 5.24 -1.03 -24.20
CA ASP A 518 5.40 -0.30 -25.46
C ASP A 518 5.55 1.21 -25.19
N ASN A 519 6.45 1.90 -25.89
CA ASN A 519 6.65 3.35 -25.81
C ASN A 519 7.11 3.81 -24.40
N LEU A 520 8.39 3.55 -24.11
CA LEU A 520 9.07 3.93 -22.86
C LEU A 520 10.22 4.90 -23.17
N ILE A 521 10.23 6.06 -22.52
CA ILE A 521 11.25 7.10 -22.72
C ILE A 521 11.97 7.37 -21.41
N PHE A 522 13.29 7.18 -21.39
CA PHE A 522 14.18 7.52 -20.29
C PHE A 522 15.18 8.59 -20.75
N LYS A 523 14.98 9.86 -20.36
CA LYS A 523 15.78 10.98 -20.88
C LYS A 523 16.17 12.04 -19.87
N ASN A 524 17.26 12.75 -20.10
CA ASN A 524 17.72 13.86 -19.24
C ASN A 524 17.90 13.50 -17.76
N ASN A 525 18.04 12.22 -17.43
CA ASN A 525 18.27 11.80 -16.05
C ASN A 525 19.77 11.85 -15.71
N LYS A 526 20.08 12.06 -14.43
CA LYS A 526 21.45 12.01 -13.91
C LYS A 526 21.60 10.82 -12.99
N VAL A 527 22.55 9.94 -13.28
CA VAL A 527 22.89 8.79 -12.43
C VAL A 527 24.30 9.00 -11.87
N VAL A 528 24.38 9.09 -10.55
CA VAL A 528 25.61 9.26 -9.76
C VAL A 528 25.81 8.01 -8.93
N LYS A 529 27.00 7.43 -8.98
CA LYS A 529 27.34 6.25 -8.20
C LYS A 529 27.97 6.68 -6.87
N ASN A 530 27.62 5.99 -5.80
CA ASN A 530 28.27 6.14 -4.50
C ASN A 530 28.77 4.79 -3.99
N LYS A 531 29.32 4.77 -2.77
CA LYS A 531 29.83 3.58 -2.09
C LYS A 531 29.25 3.44 -0.68
N ASP A 532 28.05 3.99 -0.48
CA ASP A 532 27.40 3.99 0.84
C ASP A 532 27.06 2.56 1.28
N PHE A 533 26.78 1.68 0.31
CA PHE A 533 26.63 0.24 0.49
C PHE A 533 27.40 -0.53 -0.59
N ASN A 534 27.67 -1.81 -0.35
CA ASN A 534 28.21 -2.69 -1.39
C ASN A 534 27.09 -3.01 -2.42
N PRO A 535 27.40 -3.21 -3.70
CA PRO A 535 26.45 -3.81 -4.64
C PRO A 535 26.10 -5.25 -4.23
N PHE A 536 24.85 -5.66 -4.36
CA PHE A 536 24.39 -7.02 -4.03
C PHE A 536 23.24 -7.53 -4.90
N HIS A 537 22.54 -6.62 -5.58
CA HIS A 537 21.34 -6.99 -6.32
C HIS A 537 21.71 -7.97 -7.46
N TRP A 538 20.84 -8.96 -7.71
CA TRP A 538 21.12 -10.01 -8.70
C TRP A 538 21.12 -9.48 -10.14
N ASN A 539 20.30 -8.46 -10.41
CA ASN A 539 20.35 -7.73 -11.66
C ASN A 539 21.59 -6.83 -11.60
N ASN A 540 22.56 -7.08 -12.47
CA ASN A 540 23.80 -6.30 -12.54
C ASN A 540 23.78 -5.30 -13.71
N HIS A 541 22.62 -5.09 -14.35
CA HIS A 541 22.46 -4.19 -15.49
C HIS A 541 21.72 -2.93 -15.06
N LYS A 542 22.15 -1.77 -15.57
CA LYS A 542 21.47 -0.49 -15.34
C LYS A 542 20.05 -0.51 -15.92
N PHE A 543 19.93 -1.10 -17.11
CA PHE A 543 18.67 -1.25 -17.83
C PHE A 543 18.43 -2.73 -18.13
N PHE A 544 17.28 -3.25 -17.72
CA PHE A 544 16.88 -4.61 -18.05
C PHE A 544 15.44 -4.62 -18.58
N PHE A 545 15.31 -5.01 -19.85
CA PHE A 545 14.06 -5.03 -20.58
C PHE A 545 13.64 -6.46 -20.96
N GLU A 546 12.37 -6.78 -20.74
CA GLU A 546 11.76 -8.06 -21.08
C GLU A 546 10.45 -7.86 -21.84
N HIS A 547 10.38 -8.31 -23.11
CA HIS A 547 9.23 -8.10 -23.98
C HIS A 547 8.81 -6.62 -24.04
N VAL A 548 9.64 -5.79 -24.66
CA VAL A 548 9.42 -4.35 -24.82
C VAL A 548 9.40 -3.93 -26.28
N LYS A 549 8.83 -2.76 -26.55
CA LYS A 549 8.83 -2.12 -27.86
C LYS A 549 8.99 -0.60 -27.72
N ASN A 550 9.64 0.03 -28.71
CA ASN A 550 9.78 1.48 -28.80
C ASN A 550 10.39 2.13 -27.52
N VAL A 551 11.49 1.57 -27.01
CA VAL A 551 12.22 2.13 -25.88
C VAL A 551 13.25 3.14 -26.37
N THR A 552 13.33 4.30 -25.72
CA THR A 552 14.31 5.36 -26.01
C THR A 552 15.07 5.77 -24.75
N ILE A 553 16.40 5.66 -24.76
CA ILE A 553 17.31 6.14 -23.72
C ILE A 553 18.21 7.22 -24.31
N LYS A 554 18.03 8.49 -23.92
CA LYS A 554 18.80 9.59 -24.52
C LYS A 554 19.12 10.73 -23.57
N ASP A 555 20.18 11.48 -23.87
CA ASP A 555 20.51 12.72 -23.16
C ASP A 555 20.70 12.54 -21.64
N ASN A 556 21.05 11.34 -21.18
CA ASN A 556 21.26 11.02 -19.77
C ASN A 556 22.73 11.22 -19.38
N SER A 557 22.98 11.69 -18.16
CA SER A 557 24.32 11.86 -17.60
C SER A 557 24.68 10.67 -16.70
N PHE A 558 25.77 9.99 -17.02
CA PHE A 558 26.35 8.90 -16.23
C PHE A 558 27.83 9.22 -15.92
N GLU A 559 28.40 8.61 -14.87
CA GLU A 559 29.84 8.75 -14.58
C GLU A 559 30.74 8.19 -15.69
N LYS A 560 30.27 7.14 -16.36
CA LYS A 560 30.88 6.55 -17.54
C LYS A 560 29.81 6.45 -18.63
N PRO A 561 30.16 6.66 -19.91
CA PRO A 561 29.24 6.45 -21.03
C PRO A 561 28.61 5.05 -20.96
N LEU A 562 27.34 4.93 -21.38
CA LEU A 562 26.66 3.64 -21.43
C LEU A 562 27.34 2.71 -22.44
N THR A 563 27.33 1.42 -22.12
CA THR A 563 27.82 0.34 -22.97
C THR A 563 26.74 -0.70 -23.21
N GLU A 564 26.93 -1.60 -24.17
CA GLU A 564 25.99 -2.72 -24.38
C GLU A 564 25.88 -3.64 -23.14
N GLU A 565 26.91 -3.70 -22.28
CA GLU A 565 26.88 -4.52 -21.06
C GLU A 565 25.93 -3.95 -19.99
N ASP A 566 25.65 -2.65 -20.03
CA ASP A 566 24.73 -1.98 -19.11
C ASP A 566 23.25 -2.27 -19.44
N ILE A 567 22.97 -2.81 -20.64
CA ILE A 567 21.61 -3.00 -21.18
C ILE A 567 21.38 -4.47 -21.48
N LYS A 568 20.48 -5.09 -20.72
CA LYS A 568 20.00 -6.45 -20.99
C LYS A 568 18.63 -6.42 -21.67
N ILE A 569 18.49 -7.20 -22.73
CA ILE A 569 17.25 -7.34 -23.49
C ILE A 569 16.89 -8.82 -23.59
N ASN A 570 15.70 -9.17 -23.12
CA ASN A 570 15.09 -10.49 -23.25
C ASN A 570 13.77 -10.38 -24.04
N LEU A 571 13.44 -11.40 -24.83
CA LEU A 571 12.15 -11.53 -25.53
C LEU A 571 11.76 -10.29 -26.37
N SER A 572 12.75 -9.54 -26.85
CA SER A 572 12.56 -8.33 -27.69
C SER A 572 13.73 -8.25 -28.67
N ASN A 573 13.58 -7.48 -29.76
CA ASN A 573 14.69 -7.25 -30.69
C ASN A 573 15.59 -6.12 -30.16
N LYS A 574 16.87 -6.12 -30.52
CA LYS A 574 17.77 -5.00 -30.16
C LYS A 574 17.28 -3.66 -30.72
N GLU A 575 16.63 -3.69 -31.89
CA GLU A 575 16.08 -2.53 -32.61
C GLU A 575 14.95 -1.82 -31.84
N ASP A 576 14.28 -2.55 -30.94
CA ASP A 576 13.20 -2.03 -30.10
C ASP A 576 13.72 -1.12 -28.98
N VAL A 577 15.05 -1.07 -28.77
CA VAL A 577 15.71 -0.27 -27.73
C VAL A 577 16.76 0.65 -28.36
N ASN A 578 16.39 1.91 -28.51
CA ASN A 578 17.26 2.96 -29.05
C ASN A 578 17.96 3.69 -27.91
N TRP A 579 19.29 3.75 -27.94
CA TRP A 579 20.07 4.50 -26.95
C TRP A 579 21.23 5.26 -27.58
N SER A 580 21.50 6.46 -27.06
CA SER A 580 22.69 7.25 -27.45
C SER A 580 23.84 6.98 -26.49
N LYS A 581 25.06 6.88 -27.02
CA LYS A 581 26.30 6.75 -26.23
C LYS A 581 26.56 7.97 -25.35
#